data_AF-A0A6I3SM91-F1
#
_entry.id   AF-A0A6I3SM91-F1
#
_cell.length_a   1.000
_cell.length_b   1.000
_cell.length_c   1.000
_cell.angle_alpha   90.00
_cell.angle_beta   90.00
_cell.angle_gamma   90.00
#
_symmetry.space_group_name_H-M   'P 1'
#
loop_
_entity.id
_entity.type
_entity.pdbx_description
1 polymer ?
#
loop_
_entity_poly.entity_id
_entity_poly.type
_entity_poly.pdbx_seq_one_letter_code
_entity_poly.pdbx_strand_id
1 'polypeptide(L)'
;MSVGHRKKLTDDPEGTPVATRTDFWQQVKETAFGVLQIRPAEMWGLTLIELIEMAEARSKEKVTHYEFAYRRTAWLAANLMNATGTLKQPVTVDLLLGIDSTEDSRPINEEDRTKAFRDLVEKFNQ
;
A
#
# COMPACT_ATOMS: atom_id res chain seq x y z
N MET A 1 -24.50 7.18 -57.51
CA MET A 1 -24.16 8.36 -56.70
C MET A 1 -24.17 7.90 -55.24
N SER A 2 -23.15 7.22 -54.71
CA SER A 2 -21.77 7.60 -54.38
C SER A 2 -21.62 8.87 -53.54
N VAL A 3 -20.94 8.66 -52.39
CA VAL A 3 -20.29 9.57 -51.44
C VAL A 3 -21.21 10.24 -50.39
N GLY A 4 -20.96 10.17 -49.07
CA GLY A 4 -19.71 9.85 -48.39
C GLY A 4 -19.90 9.28 -46.99
N HIS A 5 -19.21 8.16 -46.76
CA HIS A 5 -18.80 7.72 -45.44
C HIS A 5 -18.00 8.84 -44.77
N ARG A 6 -18.49 9.33 -43.63
CA ARG A 6 -17.71 10.18 -42.73
C ARG A 6 -16.62 9.29 -42.13
N LYS A 7 -15.42 9.32 -42.73
CA LYS A 7 -14.23 8.61 -42.25
C LYS A 7 -14.04 8.95 -40.77
N LYS A 8 -14.03 7.92 -39.92
CA LYS A 8 -13.37 7.99 -38.62
C LYS A 8 -11.90 8.25 -38.91
N LEU A 9 -11.42 9.44 -38.54
CA LEU A 9 -10.00 9.75 -38.55
C LEU A 9 -9.46 9.35 -37.17
N THR A 10 -9.30 8.05 -36.98
CA THR A 10 -8.36 7.48 -36.02
C THR A 10 -7.31 6.81 -36.88
N ASP A 11 -6.04 7.16 -36.67
CA ASP A 11 -4.87 6.28 -36.75
C ASP A 11 -3.62 7.16 -36.96
N ASP A 12 -3.11 7.74 -35.86
CA ASP A 12 -1.68 8.00 -35.74
C ASP A 12 -1.06 6.72 -35.13
N PRO A 13 0.00 6.14 -35.73
CA PRO A 13 0.49 4.79 -35.39
C PRO A 13 1.44 4.74 -34.16
N GLU A 14 1.67 5.85 -33.46
CA GLU A 14 2.50 5.87 -32.23
C GLU A 14 1.66 6.28 -31.03
N GLY A 15 1.17 5.24 -30.32
CA GLY A 15 0.13 5.33 -29.31
C GLY A 15 0.54 5.97 -28.00
N THR A 16 0.14 7.23 -27.83
CA THR A 16 -0.46 7.67 -26.56
C THR A 16 -1.84 8.25 -26.87
N PRO A 17 -2.93 7.72 -26.30
CA PRO A 17 -4.25 8.29 -26.53
C PRO A 17 -4.26 9.69 -25.93
N VAL A 18 -4.38 10.71 -26.79
CA VAL A 18 -4.57 12.10 -26.34
C VAL A 18 -5.90 12.13 -25.59
N ALA A 19 -5.82 12.30 -24.26
CA ALA A 19 -6.99 12.32 -23.38
C ALA A 19 -8.00 13.33 -23.92
N THR A 20 -9.20 12.87 -24.25
CA THR A 20 -10.24 13.77 -24.71
C THR A 20 -10.69 14.65 -23.54
N ARG A 21 -11.25 15.83 -23.82
CA ARG A 21 -11.78 16.73 -22.78
C ARG A 21 -12.79 16.03 -21.86
N THR A 22 -13.49 15.02 -22.36
CA THR A 22 -14.43 14.20 -21.59
C THR A 22 -13.71 13.33 -20.56
N ASP A 23 -12.58 12.73 -20.94
CA ASP A 23 -11.78 11.84 -20.09
C ASP A 23 -11.18 12.61 -18.91
N PHE A 24 -10.75 13.85 -19.14
CA PHE A 24 -10.23 14.73 -18.09
C PHE A 24 -11.25 14.97 -16.97
N TRP A 25 -12.46 15.40 -17.32
CA TRP A 25 -13.49 15.69 -16.31
C TRP A 25 -14.01 14.44 -15.60
N GLN A 26 -13.93 13.28 -16.25
CA GLN A 26 -14.23 12.01 -15.62
C GLN A 26 -13.20 11.68 -14.53
N GLN A 27 -11.90 11.77 -14.84
CA GLN A 27 -10.82 11.53 -13.86
C GLN A 27 -10.90 12.45 -12.65
N VAL A 28 -11.21 13.74 -12.88
CA VAL A 28 -11.39 14.72 -11.80
C VAL A 28 -12.55 14.31 -10.88
N LYS A 29 -13.68 13.88 -11.43
CA LYS A 29 -14.84 13.44 -10.66
C LYS A 29 -14.59 12.14 -9.91
N GLU A 30 -13.92 11.18 -10.53
CA GLU A 30 -13.54 9.91 -9.90
C GLU A 30 -12.59 10.13 -8.71
N THR A 31 -11.63 11.04 -8.87
CA THR A 31 -10.69 11.40 -7.81
C THR A 31 -11.39 12.13 -6.66
N ALA A 32 -12.18 13.16 -6.97
CA ALA A 32 -12.92 13.93 -5.99
C ALA A 32 -13.93 13.08 -5.21
N PHE A 33 -14.87 12.44 -5.90
CA PHE A 33 -15.99 11.75 -5.24
C PHE A 33 -15.68 10.32 -4.84
N GLY A 34 -14.73 9.66 -5.51
CA GLY A 34 -14.32 8.30 -5.20
C GLY A 34 -13.18 8.24 -4.18
N VAL A 35 -12.00 8.73 -4.56
CA VAL A 35 -10.79 8.59 -3.73
C VAL A 35 -10.84 9.48 -2.49
N LEU A 36 -11.21 10.75 -2.69
CA LEU A 36 -11.24 11.77 -1.65
C LEU A 36 -12.59 11.86 -0.91
N GLN A 37 -13.67 11.37 -1.52
CA GLN A 37 -15.03 11.40 -0.96
C GLN A 37 -15.47 12.80 -0.51
N ILE A 38 -15.03 13.85 -1.21
CA ILE A 38 -15.40 15.24 -0.90
C ILE A 38 -16.84 15.53 -1.32
N ARG A 39 -17.51 16.44 -0.61
CA ARG A 39 -18.87 16.84 -1.00
C ARG A 39 -18.81 17.67 -2.30
N PRO A 40 -19.84 17.60 -3.16
CA PRO A 40 -19.86 18.39 -4.39
C PRO A 40 -19.66 19.89 -4.18
N ALA A 41 -20.18 20.45 -3.09
CA ALA A 41 -19.98 21.86 -2.76
C ALA A 41 -18.51 22.20 -2.42
N GLU A 42 -17.78 21.29 -1.79
CA GLU A 42 -16.38 21.48 -1.39
C GLU A 42 -15.45 21.36 -2.60
N MET A 43 -15.77 20.46 -3.54
CA MET A 43 -15.00 20.28 -4.77
C MET A 43 -14.85 21.58 -5.56
N TRP A 44 -15.93 22.36 -5.70
CA TRP A 44 -15.90 23.61 -6.47
C TRP A 44 -15.15 24.75 -5.77
N GLY A 45 -14.90 24.61 -4.47
CA GLY A 45 -14.07 25.54 -3.71
C GLY A 45 -12.57 25.27 -3.84
N LEU A 46 -12.20 24.10 -4.39
CA LEU A 46 -10.81 23.69 -4.54
C LEU A 46 -10.28 24.05 -5.93
N THR A 47 -9.03 24.48 -5.95
CA THR A 47 -8.25 24.55 -7.18
C THR A 47 -7.85 23.15 -7.66
N LEU A 48 -7.54 23.01 -8.94
CA LEU A 48 -7.10 21.73 -9.50
C LEU A 48 -5.81 21.22 -8.84
N ILE A 49 -4.93 22.13 -8.43
CA ILE A 49 -3.66 21.81 -7.76
C ILE A 49 -3.94 21.21 -6.37
N GLU A 50 -4.79 21.86 -5.58
CA GLU A 50 -5.18 21.35 -4.26
C GLU A 50 -5.84 19.98 -4.35
N LEU A 51 -6.67 19.75 -5.38
CA LEU A 51 -7.29 18.44 -5.60
C LEU A 51 -6.23 17.33 -5.84
N ILE A 52 -5.19 17.63 -6.62
CA ILE A 52 -4.09 16.70 -6.90
C ILE A 52 -3.29 16.44 -5.62
N GLU A 53 -2.90 17.48 -4.89
CA GLU A 53 -2.15 17.35 -3.63
C GLU A 53 -2.92 16.53 -2.59
N MET A 54 -4.22 16.75 -2.47
CA MET A 54 -5.08 15.95 -1.60
C MET A 54 -5.12 14.50 -2.05
N ALA A 55 -5.25 14.22 -3.34
CA ALA A 55 -5.28 12.86 -3.88
C ALA A 55 -3.97 12.11 -3.59
N GLU A 56 -2.83 12.76 -3.75
CA GLU A 56 -1.53 12.20 -3.41
C GLU A 56 -1.39 11.93 -1.92
N ALA A 57 -1.77 12.88 -1.07
CA ALA A 57 -1.74 12.73 0.38
C ALA A 57 -2.62 11.56 0.84
N ARG A 58 -3.83 11.45 0.29
CA ARG A 58 -4.77 10.35 0.60
C ARG A 58 -4.25 8.99 0.14
N SER A 59 -3.59 8.94 -1.02
CA SER A 59 -2.96 7.71 -1.50
C SER A 59 -1.84 7.25 -0.56
N LYS A 60 -0.95 8.16 -0.16
CA LYS A 60 0.13 7.89 0.80
C LYS A 60 -0.40 7.42 2.14
N GLU A 61 -1.43 8.08 2.67
CA GLU A 61 -2.09 7.70 3.93
C GLU A 61 -2.71 6.30 3.86
N LYS A 62 -3.38 5.95 2.76
CA LYS A 62 -3.96 4.61 2.59
C LYS A 62 -2.88 3.53 2.58
N VAL A 63 -1.79 3.76 1.83
CA VAL A 63 -0.68 2.80 1.77
C VAL A 63 -0.10 2.56 3.17
N THR A 64 0.23 3.63 3.89
CA THR A 64 0.79 3.50 5.25
C THR A 64 -0.18 2.81 6.20
N HIS A 65 -1.47 3.14 6.15
CA HIS A 65 -2.50 2.50 6.97
C HIS A 65 -2.58 0.99 6.69
N TYR A 66 -2.55 0.57 5.43
CA TYR A 66 -2.54 -0.85 5.07
C TYR A 66 -1.26 -1.55 5.51
N GLU A 67 -0.09 -0.93 5.32
CA GLU A 67 1.19 -1.47 5.80
C GLU A 67 1.18 -1.71 7.31
N PHE A 68 0.65 -0.77 8.11
CA PHE A 68 0.50 -0.95 9.54
C PHE A 68 -0.46 -2.10 9.89
N ALA A 69 -1.58 -2.19 9.17
CA ALA A 69 -2.54 -3.28 9.37
C ALA A 69 -1.90 -4.65 9.06
N TYR A 70 -1.19 -4.76 7.94
CA TYR A 70 -0.47 -5.98 7.55
C TYR A 70 0.58 -6.37 8.59
N ARG A 71 1.42 -5.42 9.03
CA ARG A 71 2.42 -5.66 10.09
C ARG A 71 1.79 -6.12 11.39
N ARG A 72 0.69 -5.50 11.82
CA ARG A 72 -0.03 -5.89 13.03
C ARG A 72 -0.59 -7.31 12.92
N THR A 73 -1.19 -7.65 11.78
CA THR A 73 -1.72 -9.00 11.55
C THR A 73 -0.63 -10.05 11.48
N ALA A 74 0.49 -9.75 10.82
CA ALA A 74 1.65 -10.62 10.73
C ALA A 74 2.30 -10.82 12.11
N TRP A 75 2.38 -9.78 12.93
CA TRP A 75 2.82 -9.90 14.33
C TRP A 75 1.93 -10.82 15.15
N LEU A 76 0.61 -10.68 15.04
CA LEU A 76 -0.32 -11.54 15.77
C LEU A 76 -0.23 -13.00 15.30
N ALA A 77 -0.15 -13.21 13.98
CA ALA A 77 0.01 -14.53 13.38
C ALA A 77 1.33 -15.19 13.79
N ALA A 78 2.44 -14.46 13.74
CA ALA A 78 3.75 -14.95 14.17
C ALA A 78 3.73 -15.41 15.63
N ASN A 79 3.14 -14.61 16.54
CA ASN A 79 3.03 -15.01 17.95
C ASN A 79 2.16 -16.25 18.13
N LEU A 80 1.03 -16.35 17.45
CA LEU A 80 0.14 -17.51 17.54
C LEU A 80 0.79 -18.78 16.97
N MET A 81 1.50 -18.66 15.86
CA MET A 81 2.24 -19.76 15.23
C MET A 81 3.40 -20.23 16.12
N ASN A 82 4.10 -19.30 16.78
CA ASN A 82 5.20 -19.64 17.69
C ASN A 82 4.70 -20.23 19.02
N ALA A 83 3.53 -19.79 19.50
CA ALA A 83 2.95 -20.27 20.75
C ALA A 83 2.38 -21.70 20.66
N THR A 84 1.94 -22.13 19.48
CA THR A 84 1.37 -23.48 19.28
C THR A 84 2.41 -24.60 19.32
N GLY A 85 3.70 -24.29 19.30
CA GLY A 85 4.79 -25.26 19.51
C GLY A 85 4.99 -26.28 18.38
N THR A 86 4.21 -26.21 17.31
CA THR A 86 4.26 -27.16 16.19
C THR A 86 5.44 -26.90 15.24
N LEU A 87 6.03 -25.70 15.28
CA LEU A 87 7.01 -25.25 14.30
C LEU A 87 8.46 -25.47 14.80
N LYS A 88 9.29 -26.08 13.93
CA LYS A 88 10.72 -26.29 14.18
C LYS A 88 11.54 -24.98 14.16
N GLN A 89 11.05 -23.96 13.46
CA GLN A 89 11.69 -22.66 13.33
C GLN A 89 10.70 -21.56 13.73
N PRO A 90 11.16 -20.53 14.47
CA PRO A 90 10.31 -19.41 14.83
C PRO A 90 9.93 -18.60 13.59
N VAL A 91 8.64 -18.32 13.44
CA VAL A 91 8.11 -17.45 12.40
C VAL A 91 8.26 -16.00 12.83
N THR A 92 8.90 -15.18 11.99
CA THR A 92 9.03 -13.73 12.19
C THR A 92 8.01 -12.97 11.35
N VAL A 93 7.77 -11.71 11.74
CA VAL A 93 6.86 -10.81 11.02
C VAL A 93 7.34 -10.58 9.59
N ASP A 94 8.64 -10.37 9.41
CA ASP A 94 9.23 -10.08 8.10
C ASP A 94 9.13 -11.29 7.16
N LEU A 95 9.29 -12.51 7.70
CA LEU A 95 9.06 -13.75 6.96
C LEU A 95 7.62 -13.86 6.45
N LEU A 96 6.63 -13.49 7.27
CA LEU A 96 5.21 -13.52 6.88
C LEU A 96 4.85 -12.45 5.85
N LEU A 97 5.58 -11.33 5.85
CA LEU A 97 5.38 -10.23 4.91
C LEU A 97 6.19 -10.40 3.62
N GLY A 98 7.03 -11.44 3.51
CA GLY A 98 7.90 -11.65 2.35
C GLY A 98 8.89 -10.51 2.14
N ILE A 99 9.22 -9.78 3.21
CA ILE A 99 10.27 -8.77 3.17
C ILE A 99 11.58 -9.55 3.22
N ASP A 100 12.35 -9.49 2.13
CA ASP A 100 13.68 -10.10 2.05
C ASP A 100 14.48 -9.64 3.27
N SER A 101 14.58 -10.55 4.23
CA SER A 101 15.17 -10.27 5.53
C SER A 101 16.66 -10.18 5.31
N THR A 102 17.18 -8.95 5.25
CA THR A 102 18.62 -8.74 5.22
C THR A 102 19.22 -9.29 6.52
N GLU A 103 20.00 -10.36 6.38
CA GLU A 103 21.03 -10.89 7.31
C GLU A 103 20.64 -11.47 8.68
N ASP A 104 19.50 -11.11 9.29
CA ASP A 104 19.20 -11.47 10.70
C ASP A 104 18.36 -12.75 10.89
N SER A 105 17.93 -13.43 9.83
CA SER A 105 17.16 -14.68 9.92
C SER A 105 18.04 -15.91 10.18
N ARG A 106 19.12 -15.77 10.96
CA ARG A 106 19.91 -16.93 11.39
C ARG A 106 19.10 -17.70 12.45
N PRO A 107 19.00 -19.03 12.36
CA PRO A 107 18.34 -19.81 13.41
C PRO A 107 19.05 -19.56 14.75
N ILE A 108 18.33 -18.96 15.69
CA ILE A 108 18.83 -18.67 17.04
C ILE A 108 19.07 -20.00 17.76
N ASN A 109 20.31 -20.24 18.18
CA ASN A 109 20.66 -21.42 18.98
C ASN A 109 20.07 -21.28 20.40
N GLU A 110 19.85 -22.41 21.09
CA GLU A 110 19.20 -22.45 22.41
C GLU A 110 19.99 -21.63 23.47
N GLU A 111 21.32 -21.58 23.31
CA GLU A 111 22.25 -20.78 24.11
C GLU A 111 22.09 -19.27 23.89
N ASP A 112 21.86 -18.84 22.65
CA ASP A 112 21.64 -17.42 22.33
C ASP A 112 20.29 -16.94 22.88
N ARG A 113 19.30 -17.84 22.89
CA ARG A 113 17.96 -17.58 23.45
C ARG A 113 18.01 -17.36 24.96
N THR A 114 18.76 -18.18 25.68
CA THR A 114 18.91 -18.07 27.14
C THR A 114 19.72 -16.83 27.53
N LYS A 115 20.73 -16.45 26.74
CA LYS A 115 21.47 -15.19 26.93
C LYS A 115 20.58 -13.97 26.71
N ALA A 116 19.83 -13.92 25.61
CA ALA A 116 18.89 -12.84 25.34
C ALA A 116 17.83 -12.70 26.45
N PHE A 117 17.35 -13.82 27.00
CA PHE A 117 16.39 -13.80 28.10
C PHE A 117 16.99 -13.22 29.38
N ARG A 118 18.23 -13.58 29.73
CA ARG A 118 18.93 -12.98 30.89
C ARG A 118 19.13 -11.48 30.74
N ASP A 119 19.60 -11.03 29.57
CA ASP A 119 19.81 -9.61 29.29
C ASP A 119 18.49 -8.80 29.38
N LEU A 120 17.37 -9.39 28.97
CA LEU A 120 16.04 -8.78 29.10
C LEU A 120 15.59 -8.68 30.57
N VAL A 121 15.78 -9.75 31.35
CA VAL A 121 15.44 -9.75 32.78
C VAL A 121 16.28 -8.72 33.54
N GLU A 122 17.55 -8.58 33.19
CA GLU A 122 18.45 -7.61 33.82
C GLU A 122 18.08 -6.15 33.47
N LYS A 123 17.64 -5.90 32.23
CA LYS A 123 17.15 -4.57 31.81
C LYS A 123 15.81 -4.15 32.41
N PHE A 124 14.95 -5.11 32.77
CA PHE A 124 13.62 -4.82 33.32
C PHE A 124 13.57 -4.86 34.86
N ASN A 125 14.57 -5.43 35.52
CA ASN A 125 14.70 -5.45 36.98
C ASN A 125 15.62 -4.34 37.54
N GLN A 126 16.05 -3.38 36.70
CA GLN A 126 16.60 -2.09 37.11
C GLN A 126 15.50 -1.02 37.10
#